data_AF-A0A7X3K5N3-F1
#
_entry.id   AF-A0A7X3K5N3-F1
#
_cell.length_a   1.000
_cell.length_b   1.000
_cell.length_c   1.000
_cell.angle_alpha   90.00
_cell.angle_beta   90.00
_cell.angle_gamma   90.00
#
_symmetry.space_group_name_H-M   'P 1'
#
loop_
_entity.id
_entity.type
_entity.pdbx_description
1 polymer ?
#
loop_
_entity_poly.entity_id
_entity_poly.type
_entity_poly.pdbx_seq_one_letter_code
_entity_poly.pdbx_strand_id
1 'polypeptide(L)'
;MPRTREPFWRRLLAGTLPLLVWSLHFAFAYGLAAAQCTPAGMRPGGPDRALLGAVTLAAIGACAWLAWRAREVPRREDAGLLDWARLVLAVLALVAVAWTGVPLLLVTGCA
;
A
#
# COMPACT_ATOMS: atom_id res chain seq x y z
N MET A 1 -4.75 -35.74 -12.40
CA MET A 1 -5.66 -34.59 -12.15
C MET A 1 -4.83 -33.36 -11.80
N PRO A 2 -5.16 -32.16 -12.30
CA PRO A 2 -4.18 -31.24 -12.88
C PRO A 2 -3.45 -30.34 -11.88
N ARG A 3 -2.14 -30.26 -12.06
CA ARG A 3 -1.15 -29.48 -11.29
C ARG A 3 -1.03 -28.04 -11.84
N THR A 4 -2.17 -27.37 -12.03
CA THR A 4 -2.24 -26.03 -12.66
C THR A 4 -2.74 -24.92 -11.72
N ARG A 5 -3.00 -25.20 -10.44
CA ARG A 5 -3.48 -24.20 -9.46
C ARG A 5 -2.40 -23.24 -8.95
N GLU A 6 -1.16 -23.69 -8.83
CA GLU A 6 -0.05 -22.85 -8.33
C GLU A 6 0.26 -21.62 -9.21
N PRO A 7 0.29 -21.70 -10.57
CA PRO A 7 0.56 -20.51 -11.38
C PRO A 7 -0.57 -19.48 -11.33
N PHE A 8 -1.83 -19.89 -11.20
CA PHE A 8 -2.96 -18.95 -11.11
C PHE A 8 -2.94 -18.18 -9.78
N TRP A 9 -2.85 -18.88 -8.65
CA TRP A 9 -2.82 -18.24 -7.33
C TRP A 9 -1.63 -17.31 -7.17
N ARG A 10 -0.45 -17.71 -7.65
CA ARG A 10 0.76 -16.87 -7.61
C ARG A 10 0.63 -15.63 -8.49
N ARG A 11 -0.03 -15.75 -9.65
CA ARG A 11 -0.34 -14.61 -10.53
C ARG A 11 -1.38 -13.68 -9.90
N LEU A 12 -2.41 -14.22 -9.26
CA LEU A 12 -3.44 -13.45 -8.57
C LEU A 12 -2.87 -12.70 -7.36
N LEU A 13 -2.03 -13.36 -6.56
CA LEU A 13 -1.32 -12.76 -5.44
C LEU A 13 -0.36 -11.66 -5.89
N ALA A 14 0.39 -11.89 -6.98
CA ALA A 14 1.22 -10.83 -7.57
C ALA A 14 0.37 -9.65 -8.11
N GLY A 15 -0.86 -9.94 -8.57
CA GLY A 15 -1.90 -8.98 -8.93
C GLY A 15 -2.33 -8.06 -7.80
N THR A 16 -2.66 -8.67 -6.67
CA THR A 16 -3.28 -8.03 -5.51
C THR A 16 -2.27 -7.52 -4.49
N LEU A 17 -0.99 -7.86 -4.65
CA LEU A 17 0.11 -7.43 -3.78
C LEU A 17 0.14 -5.91 -3.53
N PRO A 18 -0.02 -5.03 -4.54
CA PRO A 18 -0.01 -3.59 -4.30
C PRO A 18 -1.19 -3.15 -3.41
N LEU A 19 -2.35 -3.78 -3.59
CA LEU A 19 -3.54 -3.52 -2.78
C LEU A 19 -3.32 -3.97 -1.33
N LEU A 20 -2.67 -5.12 -1.12
CA LEU A 20 -2.32 -5.61 0.21
C LEU A 20 -1.33 -4.68 0.92
N VAL A 21 -0.33 -4.14 0.19
CA VAL A 21 0.60 -3.14 0.74
C VAL A 21 -0.17 -1.90 1.19
N TRP A 22 -1.11 -1.41 0.38
CA TRP A 22 -1.96 -0.30 0.76
C TRP A 22 -2.85 -0.63 1.97
N SER A 23 -3.54 -1.77 2.00
CA SER A 23 -4.38 -2.16 3.13
C SER A 23 -3.59 -2.27 4.44
N LEU A 24 -2.38 -2.81 4.38
CA LEU A 24 -1.50 -2.93 5.55
C LEU A 24 -1.01 -1.56 6.02
N HIS A 25 -0.61 -0.69 5.09
CA HIS A 25 -0.23 0.70 5.39
C HIS A 25 -1.39 1.45 6.06
N PHE A 26 -2.60 1.37 5.48
CA PHE A 26 -3.80 1.99 6.01
C PHE A 26 -4.12 1.51 7.43
N ALA A 27 -4.20 0.19 7.63
CA ALA A 27 -4.51 -0.41 8.93
C ALA A 27 -3.47 -0.04 9.99
N PHE A 28 -2.18 -0.05 9.64
CA PHE A 28 -1.12 0.35 10.55
C PHE A 28 -1.21 1.83 10.92
N ALA A 29 -1.34 2.70 9.92
CA ALA A 29 -1.31 4.14 10.12
C ALA A 29 -2.54 4.64 10.92
N TYR A 30 -3.73 4.13 10.60
CA TYR A 30 -4.95 4.43 11.36
C TYR A 30 -4.95 3.78 12.74
N GLY A 31 -4.52 2.52 12.86
CA GLY A 31 -4.45 1.84 14.15
C GLY A 31 -3.47 2.53 15.11
N LEU A 32 -2.31 2.94 14.60
CA LEU A 32 -1.31 3.68 15.37
C LEU A 32 -1.82 5.07 15.80
N ALA A 33 -2.52 5.78 14.91
CA ALA A 33 -3.14 7.06 15.25
C ALA A 33 -4.22 6.88 16.32
N ALA A 34 -5.11 5.90 16.17
CA ALA A 34 -6.14 5.59 17.16
C ALA A 34 -5.54 5.24 18.52
N ALA A 35 -4.53 4.37 18.57
CA ALA A 35 -3.87 3.96 19.80
C ALA A 35 -3.22 5.15 20.52
N GLN A 36 -2.49 6.02 19.81
CA GLN A 36 -1.83 7.19 20.38
C GLN A 36 -2.78 8.33 20.76
N CYS A 37 -4.02 8.30 20.25
CA CYS A 37 -5.08 9.23 20.63
C CYS A 37 -6.00 8.69 21.75
N THR A 38 -5.80 7.47 22.25
CA THR A 38 -6.54 6.99 23.44
C THR A 38 -5.94 7.51 24.75
N PRO A 39 -6.75 7.69 25.82
CA PRO A 39 -6.27 8.17 27.13
C PRO A 39 -5.13 7.36 27.73
N ALA A 40 -5.06 6.05 27.44
CA ALA A 40 -4.01 5.16 27.93
C ALA A 40 -2.69 5.25 27.13
N GLY A 41 -2.71 5.81 25.92
CA GLY A 41 -1.57 5.92 25.00
C GLY A 41 -1.21 7.35 24.61
N MET A 42 -1.85 8.35 25.24
CA MET A 42 -1.75 9.76 24.88
C MET A 42 -0.30 10.26 25.05
N ARG A 43 0.36 10.60 23.93
CA ARG A 43 1.67 11.26 23.93
C ARG A 43 1.51 12.78 23.80
N PRO A 44 2.27 13.59 24.57
CA PRO A 44 2.31 15.02 24.34
C PRO A 44 2.89 15.30 22.95
N GLY A 45 2.11 15.93 22.07
CA GLY A 45 2.50 16.27 20.69
C GLY A 45 1.78 15.50 19.57
N GLY A 46 0.87 14.57 19.90
CA GLY A 46 0.09 13.79 18.92
C GLY A 46 0.82 12.53 18.42
N PRO A 47 0.30 11.85 17.39
CA PRO A 47 0.88 10.61 16.86
C PRO A 47 2.26 10.85 16.23
N ASP A 48 3.18 9.89 16.40
CA ASP A 48 4.56 9.95 15.86
C ASP A 48 4.60 10.13 14.32
N ARG A 49 4.78 11.38 13.89
CA ARG A 49 4.81 11.77 12.48
C ARG A 49 6.05 11.25 11.75
N ALA A 50 7.17 11.06 12.45
CA ALA A 50 8.38 10.53 11.85
C ALA A 50 8.18 9.06 11.47
N LEU A 51 7.57 8.28 12.37
CA LEU A 51 7.22 6.88 12.11
C LEU A 51 6.15 6.75 11.01
N LEU A 52 5.10 7.56 11.05
CA LEU A 52 4.06 7.58 10.01
C LEU A 52 4.63 7.99 8.64
N GLY A 53 5.51 8.98 8.60
CA GLY A 53 6.22 9.40 7.40
C GLY A 53 7.11 8.29 6.85
N ALA A 54 7.90 7.63 7.69
CA ALA A 54 8.77 6.53 7.29
C ALA A 54 7.98 5.34 6.71
N VAL A 55 6.88 4.94 7.36
CA VAL A 55 6.02 3.85 6.89
C VAL A 55 5.31 4.21 5.57
N THR A 56 4.92 5.47 5.40
CA THR A 56 4.33 5.96 4.14
C THR A 56 5.35 5.96 3.01
N LEU A 57 6.58 6.42 3.25
CA LEU A 57 7.66 6.37 2.26
C LEU A 57 8.01 4.93 1.87
N ALA A 58 8.05 4.02 2.84
CA ALA A 58 8.26 2.59 2.58
C ALA A 58 7.15 1.99 1.70
N ALA A 59 5.89 2.33 1.97
CA ALA A 59 4.74 1.86 1.17
C ALA A 59 4.77 2.43 -0.26
N ILE A 60 5.10 3.71 -0.42
CA ILE A 60 5.31 4.35 -1.74
C ILE A 60 6.43 3.63 -2.49
N GLY A 61 7.58 3.41 -1.84
CA GLY A 61 8.72 2.70 -2.43
C GLY A 61 8.36 1.29 -2.89
N ALA A 62 7.62 0.54 -2.06
CA ALA A 62 7.14 -0.80 -2.42
C ALA A 62 6.19 -0.78 -3.63
N CYS A 63 5.22 0.15 -3.67
CA CYS A 63 4.29 0.25 -4.80
C CYS A 63 5.00 0.72 -6.09
N ALA A 64 5.93 1.68 -5.99
CA ALA A 64 6.76 2.14 -7.11
C ALA A 64 7.66 1.01 -7.64
N TRP A 65 8.25 0.20 -6.77
CA TRP A 65 9.03 -0.97 -7.14
C TRP A 65 8.18 -2.01 -7.89
N LEU A 66 6.96 -2.28 -7.41
CA LEU A 66 6.03 -3.20 -8.06
C LEU A 66 5.57 -2.68 -9.44
N ALA A 67 5.28 -1.38 -9.55
CA ALA A 67 4.96 -0.74 -10.82
C ALA A 67 6.13 -0.80 -11.80
N TRP A 68 7.36 -0.53 -11.33
CA TRP A 68 8.57 -0.65 -12.15
C TRP A 68 8.73 -2.08 -12.66
N ARG A 69 8.55 -3.10 -11.81
CA ARG A 69 8.65 -4.49 -12.24
C ARG A 69 7.60 -4.88 -13.29
N ALA A 70 6.44 -4.22 -13.29
CA ALA A 70 5.37 -4.39 -14.26
C ALA A 70 5.50 -3.48 -15.50
N ARG A 71 6.51 -2.60 -15.58
CA ARG A 71 6.64 -1.60 -16.66
C ARG A 71 6.80 -2.17 -18.07
N GLU A 72 7.24 -3.42 -18.18
CA GLU A 72 7.46 -4.09 -19.46
C GLU A 72 6.15 -4.69 -20.01
N VAL A 73 5.07 -4.71 -19.22
CA VAL A 73 3.75 -5.22 -19.62
C VAL A 73 3.15 -4.45 -20.81
N PRO A 74 3.12 -3.10 -20.83
CA PRO A 74 2.58 -2.34 -21.96
C PRO A 74 3.34 -2.54 -23.27
N ARG A 75 4.55 -3.10 -23.22
CA ARG A 75 5.41 -3.36 -24.39
C ARG A 75 5.21 -4.77 -24.97
N ARG A 76 4.39 -5.61 -24.34
CA ARG A 76 4.12 -6.99 -24.80
C ARG A 76 2.80 -7.03 -25.54
N GLU A 77 2.82 -7.51 -26.78
CA GLU A 77 1.62 -7.72 -27.59
C GLU A 77 0.68 -8.79 -26.99
N ASP A 78 1.25 -9.78 -26.27
CA ASP A 78 0.50 -10.85 -25.58
C ASP A 78 0.15 -10.54 -24.12
N ALA A 79 0.13 -9.27 -23.71
CA ALA A 79 -0.16 -8.89 -22.33
C ALA A 79 -1.59 -9.27 -21.93
N GLY A 80 -1.73 -10.22 -21.00
CA GLY A 80 -3.03 -10.67 -20.50
C GLY A 80 -3.69 -9.66 -19.54
N LEU A 81 -4.99 -9.81 -19.31
CA LEU A 81 -5.78 -8.95 -18.41
C LEU A 81 -5.19 -8.84 -16.99
N LEU A 82 -4.60 -9.92 -16.47
CA LEU A 82 -3.95 -9.93 -15.15
C LEU A 82 -2.69 -9.06 -15.08
N ASP A 83 -1.98 -8.90 -16.20
CA ASP A 83 -0.76 -8.10 -16.24
C ASP A 83 -1.11 -6.60 -16.26
N TRP A 84 -2.19 -6.23 -16.94
CA TRP A 84 -2.79 -4.89 -16.85
C TRP A 84 -3.36 -4.61 -15.45
N ALA A 85 -4.06 -5.57 -14.85
CA ALA A 85 -4.57 -5.43 -13.49
C ALA A 85 -3.46 -5.15 -12.47
N ARG A 86 -2.29 -5.81 -12.59
CA ARG A 86 -1.11 -5.51 -11.75
C ARG A 86 -0.67 -4.06 -11.85
N LEU A 87 -0.57 -3.54 -13.07
CA LEU A 87 -0.10 -2.18 -13.32
C LEU A 87 -1.10 -1.16 -12.76
N VAL A 88 -2.38 -1.32 -13.08
CA VAL A 88 -3.46 -0.43 -12.61
C VAL A 88 -3.56 -0.46 -11.09
N LEU A 89 -3.52 -1.65 -10.48
CA LEU A 89 -3.56 -1.79 -9.03
C LEU A 89 -2.33 -1.20 -8.34
N ALA A 90 -1.15 -1.26 -8.96
CA ALA A 90 0.05 -0.62 -8.42
C ALA A 90 -0.06 0.91 -8.43
N VAL A 91 -0.60 1.50 -9.50
CA VAL A 91 -0.86 2.95 -9.59
C VAL A 91 -1.93 3.36 -8.58
N LEU A 92 -3.03 2.61 -8.50
CA LEU A 92 -4.10 2.87 -7.54
C LEU A 92 -3.60 2.78 -6.09
N ALA A 93 -2.76 1.80 -5.77
CA ALA A 93 -2.15 1.67 -4.45
C ALA A 93 -1.25 2.87 -4.11
N LEU A 94 -0.46 3.38 -5.08
CA LEU A 94 0.33 4.61 -4.91
C LEU A 94 -0.55 5.81 -4.56
N VAL A 95 -1.61 6.04 -5.35
CA VAL A 95 -2.55 7.14 -5.13
C VAL A 95 -3.21 7.00 -3.76
N ALA A 96 -3.62 5.79 -3.39
CA ALA A 96 -4.30 5.54 -2.13
C ALA A 96 -3.37 5.74 -0.92
N VAL A 97 -2.10 5.32 -0.99
CA VAL A 97 -1.08 5.57 0.05
C VAL A 97 -0.78 7.07 0.19
N ALA A 98 -0.66 7.79 -0.93
CA ALA A 98 -0.44 9.22 -0.91
C ALA A 98 -1.63 9.95 -0.27
N TRP A 99 -2.84 9.59 -0.68
CA TRP A 99 -4.07 10.17 -0.17
C TRP A 99 -4.29 9.91 1.33
N THR A 100 -3.97 8.70 1.82
CA THR A 100 -4.09 8.39 3.25
C THR A 100 -2.98 9.02 4.09
N GLY A 101 -1.78 9.17 3.54
CA GLY A 101 -0.65 9.82 4.21
C GLY A 101 -0.86 11.32 4.46
N VAL A 102 -1.46 12.04 3.51
CA VAL A 102 -1.68 13.50 3.60
C VAL A 102 -2.41 13.94 4.89
N PRO A 103 -3.63 13.46 5.21
CA PRO A 103 -4.34 13.89 6.41
C PRO A 103 -3.61 13.48 7.69
N LEU A 104 -2.97 12.31 7.72
CA LEU A 104 -2.20 11.84 8.87
C LEU A 104 -0.97 12.71 9.17
N LEU A 105 -0.33 13.26 8.13
CA LEU A 105 0.81 14.17 8.27
C LEU A 105 0.39 15.60 8.63
N LEU A 106 -0.82 16.02 8.23
CA LEU A 106 -1.38 17.34 8.51
C LEU A 106 -2.06 17.43 9.88
N VAL A 107 -2.51 16.31 10.46
CA VAL A 107 -3.10 16.28 11.80
C VAL A 107 -2.03 16.57 12.85
N THR A 108 -2.19 17.69 13.55
CA THR A 108 -1.22 18.15 14.55
C THR A 108 -1.52 17.72 15.98
N GLY A 109 -2.68 17.12 16.24
CA GLY A 109 -3.09 16.68 17.57
C GLY A 109 -4.26 15.69 17.52
N CYS A 110 -4.45 14.99 18.62
CA CYS A 110 -5.66 14.19 18.85
C CYS A 110 -6.77 15.13 19.32
N ALA A 111 -7.98 14.95 18.78
CA ALA A 111 -9.16 15.70 19.20
C ALA A 111 -9.73 15.16 20.52
#